data_AF-A0A662UXB7-F1
#
_entry.id   AF-A0A662UXB7-F1
#
_cell.length_a   1.000
_cell.length_b   1.000
_cell.length_c   1.000
_cell.angle_alpha   90.00
_cell.angle_beta   90.00
_cell.angle_gamma   90.00
#
_symmetry.space_group_name_H-M   'P 1'
#
loop_
_entity.id
_entity.type
_entity.pdbx_description
1 polymer ?
#
loop_
_entity_poly.entity_id
_entity_poly.type
_entity_poly.pdbx_seq_one_letter_code
_entity_poly.pdbx_strand_id
1 'polypeptide(L)'
;MFEPSVSSFIEEVTTARGEADLIEVQVDGNRDNVTTEEYVKNLEQSDKGSRYVPLMIVREGKNIIAPQQNVKLRAGDKLLLLKAKKSGEREEA
;
A
#
# COMPACT_ATOMS: atom_id res chain seq x y z
N MET A 1 9.26 25.76 -5.43
CA MET A 1 8.03 25.26 -6.06
C MET A 1 7.52 24.11 -5.20
N PHE A 2 6.33 24.27 -4.59
CA PHE A 2 5.62 23.12 -4.02
C PHE A 2 4.98 22.38 -5.19
N GLU A 3 5.30 21.10 -5.33
CA GLU A 3 4.76 20.25 -6.40
C GLU A 3 3.25 20.07 -6.16
N PRO A 4 2.36 20.54 -7.06
CA PRO A 4 0.91 20.43 -6.90
C PRO A 4 0.43 18.98 -6.70
N SER A 5 1.22 18.01 -7.14
CA SER A 5 0.96 16.57 -7.03
C SER A 5 0.86 16.07 -5.60
N VAL A 6 1.66 16.62 -4.67
CA VAL A 6 1.66 16.15 -3.27
C VAL A 6 0.39 16.62 -2.55
N SER A 7 -0.03 17.87 -2.76
CA SER A 7 -1.26 18.39 -2.18
C SER A 7 -2.50 17.67 -2.73
N SER A 8 -2.54 17.42 -4.05
CA SER A 8 -3.61 16.63 -4.66
C SER A 8 -3.64 15.18 -4.16
N PHE A 9 -2.48 14.53 -3.96
CA PHE A 9 -2.42 13.18 -3.40
C PHE A 9 -2.92 13.13 -1.95
N ILE A 10 -2.49 14.07 -1.11
CA ILE A 10 -2.97 14.16 0.28
C ILE A 10 -4.47 14.47 0.30
N GLU A 11 -4.94 15.37 -0.55
CA GLU A 11 -6.36 15.67 -0.69
C GLU A 11 -7.13 14.42 -1.16
N GLU A 12 -6.69 13.69 -2.17
CA GLU A 12 -7.34 12.46 -2.66
C GLU A 12 -7.45 11.38 -1.57
N VAL A 13 -6.35 11.16 -0.85
CA VAL A 13 -6.27 10.21 0.27
C VAL A 13 -7.12 10.63 1.48
N THR A 14 -7.32 11.93 1.70
CA THR A 14 -8.06 12.47 2.86
C THR A 14 -9.53 12.83 2.55
N THR A 15 -9.87 13.09 1.29
CA THR A 15 -11.20 13.57 0.87
C THR A 15 -12.14 12.48 0.37
N ALA A 16 -11.73 11.21 0.37
CA ALA A 16 -12.60 10.08 0.09
C ALA A 16 -13.46 10.29 -1.17
N ARG A 17 -12.82 10.57 -2.31
CA ARG A 17 -13.46 10.37 -3.62
C ARG A 17 -13.39 8.90 -4.08
N GLY A 18 -13.12 7.96 -3.16
CA GLY A 18 -13.29 6.51 -3.37
C GLY A 18 -12.31 5.84 -4.35
N GLU A 19 -11.27 6.55 -4.80
CA GLU A 19 -10.29 5.99 -5.75
C GLU A 19 -9.07 5.38 -5.06
N ALA A 20 -8.66 5.91 -3.90
CA ALA A 20 -7.56 5.39 -3.11
C ALA A 20 -7.75 5.56 -1.59
N ASP A 21 -7.32 4.54 -0.83
CA ASP A 21 -7.37 4.45 0.62
C ASP A 21 -5.97 4.17 1.19
N LEU A 22 -5.67 4.74 2.37
CA LEU A 22 -4.55 4.29 3.19
C LEU A 22 -4.99 3.20 4.16
N ILE A 23 -4.32 2.06 4.12
CA ILE A 23 -4.57 0.94 5.02
C ILE A 23 -3.31 0.56 5.80
N GLU A 24 -3.47 0.28 7.10
CA GLU A 24 -2.45 -0.32 7.93
C GLU A 24 -2.74 -1.82 8.06
N VAL A 25 -1.72 -2.66 7.82
CA VAL A 25 -1.83 -4.11 8.00
C VAL A 25 -0.73 -4.59 8.94
N GLN A 26 -1.12 -5.35 9.97
CA GLN A 26 -0.17 -6.02 10.84
C GLN A 26 0.28 -7.34 10.21
N VAL A 27 1.60 -7.57 10.17
CA VAL A 27 2.18 -8.82 9.68
C VAL A 27 2.08 -9.87 10.79
N ASP A 28 1.34 -10.95 10.52
CA ASP A 28 1.21 -12.10 11.41
C ASP A 28 2.38 -13.11 11.22
N GLY A 29 2.44 -14.11 12.09
CA GLY A 29 3.48 -15.15 12.02
C GLY A 29 3.43 -16.03 10.76
N ASN A 30 2.29 -16.09 10.05
CA ASN A 30 2.15 -16.85 8.82
C ASN A 30 2.74 -16.12 7.60
N ARG A 31 3.01 -14.82 7.75
CA ARG A 31 3.56 -13.93 6.72
C ARG A 31 5.00 -13.52 7.03
N ASP A 32 5.63 -14.20 7.98
CA ASP A 32 7.03 -13.96 8.35
C ASP A 32 7.97 -14.34 7.20
N ASN A 33 9.02 -13.54 7.02
CA ASN A 33 10.08 -13.76 6.03
C ASN A 33 9.62 -13.72 4.54
N VAL A 34 8.36 -13.36 4.28
CA VAL A 34 7.83 -13.01 2.95
C VAL A 34 8.34 -11.63 2.53
N THR A 35 8.72 -11.47 1.27
CA THR A 35 9.16 -10.16 0.76
C THR A 35 7.96 -9.21 0.60
N THR A 36 8.24 -7.91 0.63
CA THR A 36 7.22 -6.88 0.44
C THR A 36 6.52 -7.04 -0.93
N GLU A 37 7.26 -7.43 -1.98
CA GLU A 37 6.70 -7.73 -3.30
C GLU A 37 5.76 -8.95 -3.30
N GLU A 38 6.20 -10.08 -2.73
CA GLU A 38 5.36 -11.29 -2.63
C GLU A 38 4.08 -11.00 -1.84
N TYR A 39 4.21 -10.23 -0.75
CA TYR A 39 3.07 -9.82 0.06
C TYR A 39 2.05 -9.00 -0.74
N VAL A 40 2.51 -8.00 -1.48
CA VAL A 40 1.66 -7.17 -2.36
C VAL A 40 1.02 -8.03 -3.45
N LYS A 41 1.77 -8.91 -4.11
CA LYS A 41 1.22 -9.81 -5.14
C LYS A 41 0.11 -10.71 -4.57
N ASN A 42 0.29 -11.25 -3.37
CA ASN A 42 -0.73 -12.08 -2.72
C ASN A 42 -2.01 -11.28 -2.39
N LEU A 43 -1.86 -10.02 -1.97
CA LEU A 43 -3.00 -9.12 -1.77
C LEU A 43 -3.72 -8.83 -3.08
N GLU A 44 -3.00 -8.51 -4.15
CA GLU A 44 -3.58 -8.22 -5.47
C GLU A 44 -4.21 -9.46 -6.14
N GLN A 45 -3.74 -10.66 -5.82
CA GLN A 45 -4.38 -11.91 -6.25
C GLN A 45 -5.71 -12.14 -5.52
N SER A 46 -5.79 -11.75 -4.25
CA SER A 46 -6.99 -11.90 -3.41
C SER A 46 -8.01 -10.79 -3.66
N ASP A 47 -7.54 -9.57 -3.98
CA ASP A 47 -8.33 -8.38 -4.31
C ASP A 47 -7.97 -7.91 -5.73
N LYS A 48 -8.54 -8.60 -6.73
CA LYS A 48 -8.18 -8.43 -8.15
C LYS A 48 -8.43 -7.02 -8.69
N GLY A 49 -9.40 -6.30 -8.14
CA GLY A 49 -9.78 -4.95 -8.55
C GLY A 49 -8.89 -3.84 -7.97
N SER A 50 -7.96 -4.21 -7.08
CA SER A 50 -7.16 -3.25 -6.34
C SER A 50 -5.67 -3.37 -6.70
N ARG A 51 -4.98 -2.24 -6.60
CA ARG A 51 -3.53 -2.12 -6.66
C ARG A 51 -3.05 -1.70 -5.28
N TYR A 52 -1.95 -2.29 -4.82
CA TYR A 52 -1.37 -1.95 -3.51
C TYR A 52 0.04 -1.39 -3.69
N VAL A 53 0.32 -0.25 -3.05
CA VAL A 53 1.64 0.37 -3.04
C VAL A 53 2.13 0.47 -1.61
N PRO A 54 3.21 -0.24 -1.24
CA PRO A 54 3.85 -0.10 0.05
C PRO A 54 4.44 1.29 0.23
N LEU A 55 4.04 1.97 1.30
CA LEU A 55 4.54 3.30 1.63
C LEU A 55 5.54 3.25 2.79
N MET A 56 5.29 2.40 3.79
CA MET A 56 6.12 2.36 4.99
C MET A 56 5.98 1.01 5.71
N ILE A 57 7.09 0.54 6.30
CA ILE A 57 7.08 -0.49 7.34
C ILE A 57 7.44 0.18 8.66
N VAL A 58 6.61 0.01 9.68
CA VAL A 58 6.94 0.34 11.08
C VAL A 58 7.38 -0.93 11.78
N ARG A 59 8.64 -0.98 12.17
CA ARG A 59 9.28 -2.11 12.85
C ARG A 59 9.97 -1.64 14.11
N GLU A 60 9.52 -2.12 15.27
CA GLU A 60 10.15 -1.80 16.57
C GLU A 60 10.31 -0.28 16.80
N GLY A 61 9.31 0.51 16.37
CA GLY A 61 9.33 1.97 16.47
C GLY A 61 10.18 2.70 15.42
N LYS A 62 10.78 1.98 14.46
CA LYS A 62 11.50 2.56 13.33
C LYS A 62 10.65 2.54 12.06
N ASN A 63 10.76 3.59 11.27
CA ASN A 63 10.06 3.74 10.00
C ASN A 63 11.02 3.43 8.84
N ILE A 64 10.67 2.44 8.03
CA ILE A 64 11.31 2.14 6.75
C ILE A 64 10.38 2.70 5.67
N ILE A 65 10.71 3.88 5.16
CA ILE A 65 9.91 4.60 4.17
C ILE A 65 10.22 4.07 2.77
N ALA A 66 9.20 3.93 1.92
CA ALA A 66 9.29 3.39 0.56
C ALA A 66 10.12 2.09 0.51
N PRO A 67 9.68 1.04 1.23
CA PRO A 67 10.46 -0.19 1.36
C PRO A 67 10.75 -0.80 -0.02
N GLN A 68 11.98 -1.28 -0.21
CA GLN A 68 12.34 -1.99 -1.43
C GLN A 68 11.56 -3.30 -1.55
N GLN A 69 11.31 -3.74 -2.78
CA GLN A 69 10.53 -4.94 -3.10
C GLN A 69 11.04 -6.22 -2.41
N ASN A 70 12.35 -6.34 -2.26
CA ASN A 70 13.04 -7.48 -1.64
C ASN A 70 13.12 -7.41 -0.10
N VAL A 71 12.61 -6.35 0.54
CA VAL A 71 12.59 -6.26 2.01
C VAL A 71 11.69 -7.35 2.57
N LYS A 72 12.26 -8.19 3.43
CA LYS A 72 11.52 -9.23 4.16
C LYS A 72 10.74 -8.64 5.31
N LEU A 73 9.45 -8.94 5.33
CA LEU A 73 8.54 -8.63 6.42
C LEU A 73 8.85 -9.54 7.62
N ARG A 74 8.57 -9.03 8.82
CA ARG A 74 8.71 -9.74 10.09
C ARG A 74 7.38 -9.74 10.82
N ALA A 75 7.10 -10.83 11.53
CA ALA A 75 5.96 -10.84 12.44
C ALA A 75 6.02 -9.63 13.40
N GLY A 76 4.89 -8.92 13.53
CA GLY A 76 4.79 -7.70 14.33
C GLY A 76 5.10 -6.39 13.58
N ASP A 77 5.61 -6.46 12.34
CA ASP A 77 5.67 -5.28 11.48
C ASP A 77 4.26 -4.71 11.24
N LYS A 78 4.17 -3.38 11.13
CA LYS A 78 3.00 -2.72 10.57
C LYS A 78 3.36 -2.19 9.19
N LEU A 79 2.63 -2.64 8.18
CA LEU A 79 2.80 -2.21 6.80
C LEU A 79 1.70 -1.19 6.46
N LEU A 80 2.11 0.02 6.11
CA LEU A 80 1.22 1.03 5.55
C LEU A 80 1.21 0.89 4.03
N LEU A 81 0.03 0.69 3.47
CA LEU A 81 -0.19 0.52 2.04
C LEU A 81 -1.16 1.60 1.54
N LEU A 82 -0.89 2.13 0.35
CA LEU A 82 -1.91 2.77 -0.46
C LEU A 82 -2.65 1.68 -1.24
N LYS A 83 -3.94 1.54 -1.01
CA LYS A 83 -4.85 0.72 -1.82
C LYS A 83 -5.54 1.64 -2.81
N ALA A 84 -5.39 1.39 -4.11
CA ALA A 84 -6.10 2.15 -5.14
C ALA A 84 -6.90 1.20 -6.04
N LYS A 85 -8.04 1.63 -6.57
CA LYS A 85 -8.76 0.86 -7.59
C LYS A 85 -7.90 0.78 -8.86
N LYS A 86 -7.77 -0.40 -9.47
CA LYS A 86 -7.14 -0.51 -10.80
C LYS A 86 -8.00 0.25 -11.80
N SER A 87 -7.45 1.32 -12.39
CA SER A 87 -8.10 2.03 -13.49
C SER A 87 -8.09 1.13 -14.73
N GLY A 88 -9.26 0.60 -15.11
CA GLY A 88 -9.36 -0.33 -16.23
C GLY A 88 -10.77 -0.83 -16.52
N GLU A 89 -11.70 0.11 -16.76
CA GLU A 89 -12.80 0.02 -17.74
C GLU A 89 -13.47 1.40 -17.74
N ARG A 90 -13.16 2.25 -18.73
CA ARG A 90 -14.09 3.31 -19.11
C ARG A 90 -15.32 2.57 -19.65
N GLU A 91 -16.43 2.60 -18.92
CA GLU A 91 -17.74 2.38 -19.53
C GLU A 91 -17.92 3.50 -20.56
N GLU A 92 -17.70 3.18 -21.83
CA GLU A 92 -18.29 3.96 -22.92
C GLU A 92 -19.80 3.69 -22.88
N ALA A 93 -20.56 4.67 -22.40
CA ALA A 93 -22.01 4.73 -22.51
C ALA A 93 -22.41 6.00 -23.27
#